data_AF-A0A315CKH2-F1
#
_entry.id   AF-A0A315CKH2-F1
#
_cell.length_a   1.000
_cell.length_b   1.000
_cell.length_c   1.000
_cell.angle_alpha   90.00
_cell.angle_beta   90.00
_cell.angle_gamma   90.00
#
_symmetry.space_group_name_H-M   'P 1'
#
loop_
_entity.id
_entity.type
_entity.pdbx_description
1 polymer ?
#
loop_
_entity_poly.entity_id
_entity_poly.type
_entity_poly.pdbx_seq_one_letter_code
_entity_poly.pdbx_strand_id
1 'polypeptide(L)'
;MSAQHDQHHRAVENLIYEWARAIDEDRVEAISELLLPDGRYTVQSRFNHDRGLPMAIIDARSAAQLRDRIKSMRVANIYEPHHYRHILSGVQIVGEADGALLVRSNYLVVRTMSLDGDMAIFSTGQCRDEVVITSEGPRFKRRLFLYDSRIIETLLVIPL
;
A
#
# COMPACT_ATOMS: atom_id res chain seq x y z
N MET A 1 2.34 -21.51 -13.09
CA MET A 1 2.28 -20.11 -13.56
C MET A 1 1.44 -20.10 -14.81
N SER A 2 0.29 -19.42 -14.81
CA SER A 2 -0.44 -19.23 -16.06
C SER A 2 0.34 -18.21 -16.88
N ALA A 3 0.86 -18.60 -18.05
CA ALA A 3 1.61 -17.76 -18.98
C ALA A 3 0.81 -16.55 -19.52
N GLN A 4 -0.44 -16.40 -19.09
CA GLN A 4 -1.42 -15.48 -19.65
C GLN A 4 -1.23 -14.02 -19.23
N HIS A 5 -0.44 -13.73 -18.18
CA HIS A 5 -0.29 -12.36 -17.65
C HIS A 5 1.15 -11.82 -17.64
N ASP A 6 2.11 -12.55 -18.22
CA ASP A 6 3.52 -12.15 -18.22
C ASP A 6 3.74 -10.78 -18.87
N GLN A 7 2.91 -10.42 -19.86
CA GLN A 7 2.95 -9.12 -20.55
C GLN A 7 2.78 -7.93 -19.60
N HIS A 8 1.97 -8.07 -18.55
CA HIS A 8 1.67 -6.97 -17.62
C HIS A 8 2.53 -6.99 -16.36
N HIS A 9 3.28 -8.07 -16.13
CA HIS A 9 4.02 -8.31 -14.89
C HIS A 9 4.96 -7.15 -14.53
N ARG A 10 5.81 -6.72 -15.46
CA ARG A 10 6.72 -5.57 -15.24
C ARG A 10 6.00 -4.26 -14.96
N ALA A 11 4.88 -4.01 -15.64
CA ALA A 11 4.10 -2.79 -15.42
C ALA A 11 3.51 -2.76 -14.01
N VAL A 12 2.97 -3.90 -13.57
CA VAL A 12 2.45 -4.09 -12.21
C VAL A 12 3.56 -3.95 -11.17
N GLU A 13 4.72 -4.59 -11.38
CA GLU A 13 5.87 -4.45 -10.47
C GLU A 13 6.30 -2.99 -10.33
N ASN A 14 6.46 -2.28 -11.45
CA ASN A 14 6.86 -0.86 -11.42
C ASN A 14 5.84 0.01 -10.68
N LEU A 15 4.53 -0.25 -10.80
CA LEU A 15 3.50 0.46 -10.05
C LEU A 15 3.66 0.23 -8.53
N ILE A 16 3.89 -1.02 -8.10
CA ILE A 16 4.09 -1.38 -6.69
C ILE A 16 5.40 -0.75 -6.17
N TYR A 17 6.47 -0.77 -6.96
CA TYR A 17 7.74 -0.16 -6.61
C TYR A 17 7.65 1.36 -6.50
N GLU A 18 6.94 2.04 -7.41
CA GLU A 18 6.76 3.49 -7.33
C GLU A 18 5.93 3.89 -6.11
N TRP A 19 4.90 3.10 -5.74
CA TRP A 19 4.16 3.32 -4.50
C TRP A 19 5.09 3.35 -3.28
N ALA A 20 5.89 2.30 -3.13
CA ALA A 20 6.85 2.18 -2.03
C ALA A 20 7.92 3.27 -2.07
N ARG A 21 8.48 3.55 -3.26
CA ARG A 21 9.53 4.56 -3.45
C ARG A 21 9.02 5.96 -3.12
N ALA A 22 7.81 6.31 -3.54
CA ALA A 22 7.22 7.60 -3.22
C ALA A 22 7.10 7.81 -1.70
N ILE A 23 6.78 6.77 -0.94
CA ILE A 23 6.75 6.84 0.54
C ILE A 23 8.18 6.93 1.10
N ASP A 24 9.07 6.03 0.68
CA ASP A 24 10.45 5.95 1.18
C ASP A 24 11.28 7.22 0.91
N GLU A 25 10.95 7.97 -0.15
CA GLU A 25 11.61 9.23 -0.55
C GLU A 25 10.84 10.47 -0.07
N ASP A 26 9.88 10.31 0.84
CA ASP A 26 9.06 11.40 1.40
C ASP A 26 8.22 12.18 0.36
N ARG A 27 7.96 11.59 -0.81
CA ARG A 27 7.04 12.07 -1.85
C ARG A 27 5.62 11.50 -1.66
N VAL A 28 5.18 11.38 -0.42
CA VAL A 28 3.98 10.61 -0.03
C VAL A 28 2.73 11.03 -0.80
N GLU A 29 2.59 12.32 -1.11
CA GLU A 29 1.48 12.90 -1.88
C GLU A 29 1.26 12.22 -3.24
N ALA A 30 2.35 11.76 -3.88
CA ALA A 30 2.33 11.16 -5.21
C ALA A 30 1.60 9.81 -5.25
N ILE A 31 1.48 9.08 -4.13
CA ILE A 31 0.80 7.77 -4.13
C ILE A 31 -0.69 7.89 -4.48
N SER A 32 -1.28 9.06 -4.25
CA SER A 32 -2.69 9.32 -4.59
C SER A 32 -2.93 9.35 -6.10
N GLU A 33 -1.91 9.67 -6.89
CA GLU A 33 -1.97 9.70 -8.37
C GLU A 33 -1.80 8.30 -8.98
N LEU A 34 -1.32 7.34 -8.18
CA LEU A 34 -1.20 5.93 -8.56
C LEU A 34 -2.52 5.17 -8.42
N LEU A 35 -3.53 5.77 -7.79
CA LEU A 35 -4.89 5.24 -7.72
C LEU A 35 -5.75 5.74 -8.88
N LEU A 36 -6.75 4.95 -9.26
CA LEU A 36 -7.89 5.50 -9.99
C LEU A 36 -8.61 6.56 -9.14
N PRO A 37 -9.36 7.51 -9.76
CA PRO A 37 -10.09 8.54 -9.00
C PRO A 37 -11.01 7.96 -7.91
N ASP A 38 -11.68 6.84 -8.20
CA ASP A 38 -12.54 6.05 -7.32
C ASP A 38 -11.80 4.87 -6.66
N GLY A 39 -10.48 4.82 -6.79
CA GLY A 39 -9.64 3.75 -6.25
C GLY A 39 -9.61 3.75 -4.72
N ARG A 40 -9.55 2.56 -4.13
CA ARG A 40 -9.58 2.37 -2.67
C ARG A 40 -8.23 1.91 -2.12
N TYR A 41 -7.76 2.56 -1.07
CA TYR A 41 -6.58 2.16 -0.31
C TYR A 41 -6.98 1.75 1.12
N THR A 42 -6.58 0.55 1.52
CA THR A 42 -6.95 0.00 2.83
C THR A 42 -5.76 -0.68 3.50
N VAL A 43 -5.59 -0.45 4.81
CA VAL A 43 -4.65 -1.17 5.67
C VAL A 43 -5.45 -1.89 6.76
N GLN A 44 -5.47 -3.21 6.71
CA GLN A 44 -6.32 -4.05 7.56
C GLN A 44 -5.52 -5.21 8.17
N SER A 45 -5.83 -5.60 9.42
CA SER A 45 -5.23 -6.80 10.00
C SER A 45 -5.75 -8.03 9.26
N ARG A 46 -4.87 -8.99 8.97
CA ARG A 46 -5.27 -10.33 8.49
C ARG A 46 -6.29 -10.97 9.44
N PHE A 47 -6.14 -10.80 10.75
CA PHE A 47 -7.08 -11.35 11.74
C PHE A 47 -8.52 -10.88 11.51
N ASN A 48 -8.70 -9.58 11.25
CA ASN A 48 -10.00 -8.98 10.98
C ASN A 48 -10.51 -9.40 9.59
N HIS A 49 -9.64 -9.34 8.59
CA HIS A 49 -9.99 -9.68 7.22
C HIS A 49 -10.51 -11.12 7.09
N ASP A 50 -9.78 -12.10 7.64
CA ASP A 50 -10.14 -13.51 7.58
C ASP A 50 -11.43 -13.85 8.35
N ARG A 51 -11.91 -12.93 9.20
CA ARG A 51 -13.15 -13.04 9.98
C ARG A 51 -14.28 -12.15 9.47
N GLY A 52 -14.07 -11.42 8.37
CA GLY A 52 -15.05 -10.48 7.83
C GLY A 52 -15.36 -9.29 8.75
N LEU A 53 -14.45 -8.95 9.67
CA LEU A 53 -14.63 -7.81 10.56
C LEU A 53 -14.28 -6.51 9.83
N PRO A 54 -15.10 -5.44 9.94
CA PRO A 54 -14.96 -4.24 9.10
C PRO A 54 -13.79 -3.33 9.49
N MET A 55 -13.11 -3.61 10.60
CA MET A 55 -12.11 -2.72 11.16
C MET A 55 -10.82 -2.72 10.33
N ALA A 56 -10.51 -1.56 9.76
CA ALA A 56 -9.25 -1.23 9.10
C ALA A 56 -8.60 -0.03 9.80
N ILE A 57 -7.26 0.02 9.81
CA ILE A 57 -6.52 1.16 10.37
C ILE A 57 -6.57 2.36 9.42
N ILE A 58 -6.51 2.07 8.12
CA ILE A 58 -6.74 3.07 7.07
C ILE A 58 -7.80 2.51 6.13
N ASP A 59 -8.80 3.32 5.80
CA ASP A 59 -9.81 3.04 4.78
C ASP A 59 -10.10 4.30 3.96
N ALA A 60 -9.26 4.59 2.96
CA ALA A 60 -9.48 5.68 2.02
C ALA A 60 -10.25 5.15 0.80
N ARG A 61 -11.49 5.60 0.61
CA ARG A 61 -12.42 5.10 -0.41
C ARG A 61 -12.35 5.82 -1.76
N SER A 62 -11.38 6.71 -1.92
CA SER A 62 -11.06 7.40 -3.17
C SER A 62 -9.66 7.98 -3.10
N ALA A 63 -9.10 8.33 -4.27
CA ALA A 63 -7.84 9.09 -4.33
C ALA A 63 -7.93 10.43 -3.58
N ALA A 64 -9.10 11.08 -3.61
CA ALA A 64 -9.34 12.33 -2.88
C ALA A 64 -9.26 12.14 -1.35
N GLN A 65 -9.89 11.09 -0.82
CA GLN A 65 -9.80 10.79 0.62
C GLN A 65 -8.37 10.44 1.05
N LEU A 66 -7.60 9.76 0.20
CA LEU A 66 -6.20 9.51 0.48
C LEU A 66 -5.38 10.80 0.51
N ARG A 67 -5.61 11.74 -0.43
CA ARG A 67 -4.98 13.06 -0.41
C ARG A 67 -5.30 13.84 0.86
N ASP A 68 -6.57 13.86 1.27
CA ASP A 68 -6.99 14.54 2.50
C ASP A 68 -6.29 13.96 3.73
N ARG A 69 -6.15 12.64 3.76
CA ARG A 69 -5.41 11.94 4.81
C ARG A 69 -3.93 12.34 4.84
N ILE A 70 -3.26 12.36 3.68
CA ILE A 70 -1.84 12.75 3.56
C ILE A 70 -1.65 14.21 3.98
N LYS A 71 -2.57 15.09 3.58
CA LYS A 71 -2.57 16.50 4.01
C LYS A 71 -2.71 16.62 5.54
N SER A 72 -3.60 15.85 6.15
CA SER A 72 -3.75 15.80 7.61
C SER A 72 -2.49 15.29 8.30
N MET A 73 -1.82 14.28 7.75
CA MET A 73 -0.52 13.81 8.22
C MET A 73 0.53 14.93 8.24
N ARG A 74 0.61 15.76 7.19
CA ARG A 74 1.61 16.83 7.09
C ARG A 74 1.36 18.00 8.03
N VAL A 75 0.09 18.36 8.24
CA VAL A 75 -0.28 19.64 8.87
C VAL A 75 -0.76 19.47 10.31
N ALA A 76 -1.43 18.37 10.62
CA ALA A 76 -2.17 18.21 11.88
C ALA A 76 -1.57 17.18 12.83
N ASN A 77 -0.82 16.19 12.32
CA ASN A 77 -0.31 15.11 13.16
C ASN A 77 1.03 15.51 13.80
N ILE A 78 1.06 15.52 15.13
CA ILE A 78 2.29 15.54 15.91
C ILE A 78 2.70 14.09 16.14
N TYR A 79 3.82 13.68 15.56
CA TYR A 79 4.39 12.36 15.74
C TYR A 79 5.91 12.47 15.73
N GLU A 80 6.57 11.51 16.35
CA GLU A 80 8.02 11.43 16.31
C GLU A 80 8.47 11.18 14.85
N PRO A 81 9.34 12.02 14.26
CA PRO A 81 9.79 11.84 12.89
C PRO A 81 10.45 10.48 12.70
N HIS A 82 10.09 9.81 11.61
CA HIS A 82 10.64 8.53 11.22
C HIS A 82 10.46 8.34 9.72
N HIS A 83 11.18 7.40 9.15
CA HIS A 83 11.02 7.03 7.74
C HIS A 83 10.90 5.52 7.59
N TYR A 84 10.41 5.11 6.44
CA TYR A 84 10.22 3.71 6.08
C TYR A 84 11.23 3.26 5.05
N ARG A 85 11.47 1.95 5.06
CA ARG A 85 12.05 1.21 3.95
C ARG A 85 11.13 0.06 3.63
N HIS A 86 10.61 0.04 2.42
CA HIS A 86 9.79 -1.06 1.91
C HIS A 86 10.65 -2.12 1.24
N ILE A 87 10.49 -3.37 1.65
CA ILE A 87 11.02 -4.55 0.98
C ILE A 87 9.84 -5.31 0.40
N LEU A 88 9.79 -5.39 -0.92
CA LEU A 88 8.69 -5.98 -1.68
C LEU A 88 9.15 -7.27 -2.35
N SER A 89 8.31 -8.30 -2.37
CA SER A 89 8.65 -9.57 -3.00
C SER A 89 7.41 -10.34 -3.45
N GLY A 90 7.62 -11.41 -4.23
CA GLY A 90 6.56 -12.34 -4.58
C GLY A 90 5.41 -11.70 -5.36
N VAL A 91 5.70 -10.72 -6.21
CA VAL A 91 4.69 -10.08 -7.07
C VAL A 91 4.16 -11.12 -8.06
N GLN A 92 2.87 -11.39 -7.97
CA GLN A 92 2.18 -12.39 -8.76
C GLN A 92 0.83 -11.86 -9.23
N ILE A 93 0.60 -11.91 -10.55
CA ILE A 93 -0.73 -11.75 -11.12
C ILE A 93 -1.43 -13.11 -11.04
N VAL A 94 -2.46 -13.19 -10.20
CA VAL A 94 -3.17 -14.45 -9.89
C VAL A 94 -4.45 -14.64 -10.72
N GLY A 95 -4.87 -13.62 -11.46
CA GLY A 95 -6.05 -13.68 -12.31
C GLY A 95 -6.41 -12.32 -12.87
N GLU A 96 -7.56 -12.26 -13.53
CA GLU A 96 -8.18 -11.05 -14.04
C GLU A 96 -9.68 -11.15 -13.77
N ALA A 97 -10.28 -10.05 -13.31
CA ALA A 97 -11.72 -9.94 -13.07
C ALA A 97 -12.17 -8.50 -13.35
N ASP A 98 -13.29 -8.34 -14.06
CA ASP A 98 -13.90 -7.04 -14.37
C ASP A 98 -12.92 -6.01 -14.97
N GLY A 99 -12.03 -6.46 -15.85
CA GLY A 99 -11.01 -5.63 -16.50
C GLY A 99 -9.86 -5.18 -15.57
N ALA A 100 -9.73 -5.79 -14.39
CA ALA A 100 -8.64 -5.56 -13.45
C ALA A 100 -7.82 -6.83 -13.22
N LEU A 101 -6.50 -6.69 -13.24
CA LEU A 101 -5.56 -7.72 -12.84
C LEU A 101 -5.63 -7.90 -11.32
N LEU A 102 -5.81 -9.14 -10.89
CA LEU A 102 -5.75 -9.53 -9.48
C LEU A 102 -4.30 -9.82 -9.12
N VAL A 103 -3.74 -9.04 -8.20
CA VAL A 103 -2.31 -9.08 -7.89
C VAL A 103 -2.09 -9.39 -6.42
N ARG A 104 -1.08 -10.21 -6.13
CA ARG A 104 -0.58 -10.44 -4.79
C ARG A 104 0.89 -10.09 -4.72
N SER A 105 1.32 -9.53 -3.60
CA SER A 105 2.73 -9.31 -3.29
C SER A 105 2.95 -9.35 -1.79
N ASN A 106 4.13 -9.76 -1.35
CA ASN A 106 4.50 -9.70 0.05
C ASN A 106 5.26 -8.41 0.32
N TYR A 107 5.14 -7.91 1.54
CA TYR A 107 5.87 -6.71 1.97
C TYR A 107 6.43 -6.86 3.38
N LEU A 108 7.51 -6.12 3.61
CA LEU A 108 8.10 -5.85 4.91
C LEU A 108 8.45 -4.36 4.95
N VAL A 109 8.03 -3.68 6.01
CA VAL A 109 8.37 -2.29 6.28
C VAL A 109 9.28 -2.24 7.49
N VAL A 110 10.49 -1.74 7.28
CA VAL A 110 11.40 -1.38 8.37
C VAL A 110 11.22 0.11 8.64
N ARG A 111 10.98 0.46 9.90
CA ARG A 111 10.93 1.86 10.35
C ARG A 111 12.25 2.19 11.02
N THR A 112 12.76 3.37 10.70
CA THR A 112 13.91 3.98 11.39
C THR A 112 13.45 5.28 12.04
N MET A 113 13.60 5.38 13.35
CA MET A 113 13.30 6.58 14.12
C MET A 113 14.37 7.64 13.85
N SER A 114 13.97 8.90 13.64
CA SER A 114 14.92 9.94 13.21
C SER A 114 15.81 10.46 14.34
N LEU A 115 15.42 10.30 15.61
CA LEU A 115 16.14 10.88 16.75
C LEU A 115 17.29 9.99 17.22
N ASP A 116 17.03 8.71 17.47
CA ASP A 116 18.00 7.73 17.99
C ASP A 116 18.52 6.76 16.93
N GLY A 117 17.86 6.69 15.77
CA GLY A 117 18.19 5.75 14.70
C GLY A 117 17.68 4.34 14.93
N ASP A 118 16.82 4.11 15.93
CA ASP A 118 16.29 2.79 16.24
C ASP A 118 15.52 2.21 15.06
N MET A 119 15.85 0.98 14.71
CA MET A 119 15.25 0.24 13.60
C MET A 119 14.41 -0.92 14.09
N ALA A 120 13.19 -1.04 13.57
CA ALA A 120 12.31 -2.16 13.87
C ALA A 120 11.51 -2.59 12.65
N ILE A 121 11.15 -3.88 12.62
CA ILE A 121 10.10 -4.36 11.71
C ILE A 121 8.79 -3.70 12.16
N PHE A 122 8.29 -2.77 11.36
CA PHE A 122 7.11 -2.00 11.69
C PHE A 122 5.83 -2.69 11.23
N SER A 123 5.83 -3.22 10.02
CA SER A 123 4.71 -3.98 9.48
C SER A 123 5.18 -5.02 8.47
N THR A 124 4.52 -6.17 8.43
CA THR A 124 4.76 -7.18 7.41
C THR A 124 3.45 -7.89 7.06
N GLY A 125 3.35 -8.35 5.83
CA GLY A 125 2.23 -9.17 5.39
C GLY A 125 2.13 -9.22 3.88
N GLN A 126 0.89 -9.17 3.38
CA GLN A 126 0.58 -9.34 1.97
C GLN A 126 -0.33 -8.24 1.44
N CYS A 127 -0.01 -7.72 0.26
CA CYS A 127 -0.92 -6.91 -0.53
C CYS A 127 -1.82 -7.79 -1.40
N ARG A 128 -3.10 -7.41 -1.52
CA ARG A 128 -4.07 -8.00 -2.44
C ARG A 128 -4.65 -6.88 -3.29
N ASP A 129 -4.10 -6.66 -4.46
CA ASP A 129 -4.40 -5.48 -5.27
C ASP A 129 -5.30 -5.83 -6.46
N GLU A 130 -6.05 -4.83 -6.93
CA GLU A 130 -6.72 -4.81 -8.22
C GLU A 130 -6.08 -3.68 -9.05
N VAL A 131 -5.43 -4.05 -10.15
CA VAL A 131 -4.70 -3.13 -11.01
C VAL A 131 -5.37 -3.06 -12.38
N VAL A 132 -5.67 -1.84 -12.83
CA VAL A 132 -6.21 -1.59 -14.17
C VAL A 132 -5.09 -1.01 -15.03
N ILE A 133 -4.90 -1.55 -16.23
CA ILE A 133 -3.98 -1.00 -17.23
C ILE A 133 -4.74 0.07 -18.02
N THR A 134 -4.47 1.35 -17.73
CA THR A 134 -5.12 2.47 -18.43
C THR A 134 -4.24 2.95 -19.60
N SER A 135 -4.77 3.87 -20.41
CA SER A 135 -3.98 4.56 -21.45
C SER A 135 -2.81 5.38 -20.89
N GLU A 136 -2.86 5.76 -19.61
CA GLU A 136 -1.82 6.52 -18.89
C GLU A 136 -0.93 5.61 -18.03
N GLY A 137 -1.04 4.30 -18.22
CA GLY A 137 -0.29 3.29 -17.48
C GLY A 137 -1.10 2.57 -16.39
N PRO A 138 -0.47 1.66 -15.64
CA PRO A 138 -1.13 0.90 -14.59
C PRO A 138 -1.57 1.83 -13.43
N ARG A 139 -2.76 1.58 -12.89
CA ARG A 139 -3.31 2.28 -11.71
C ARG A 139 -3.99 1.29 -10.76
N PHE A 140 -3.98 1.59 -9.47
CA PHE A 140 -4.71 0.82 -8.48
C PHE A 140 -6.20 1.18 -8.50
N LYS A 141 -7.05 0.19 -8.83
CA LYS A 141 -8.47 0.23 -8.48
C LYS A 141 -8.65 -0.08 -7.01
N ARG A 142 -7.88 -1.04 -6.49
CA ARG A 142 -7.83 -1.35 -5.05
C ARG A 142 -6.41 -1.70 -4.65
N ARG A 143 -5.95 -1.14 -3.53
CA ARG A 143 -4.68 -1.52 -2.88
C ARG A 143 -4.96 -1.86 -1.43
N LEU A 144 -4.85 -3.14 -1.09
CA LEU A 144 -5.19 -3.65 0.25
C LEU A 144 -3.95 -4.27 0.89
N PHE A 145 -3.45 -3.61 1.93
CA PHE A 145 -2.42 -4.16 2.80
C PHE A 145 -3.08 -5.00 3.90
N LEU A 146 -2.77 -6.30 3.90
CA LEU A 146 -3.07 -7.20 5.00
C LEU A 146 -1.82 -7.38 5.85
N TYR A 147 -1.77 -6.71 7.00
CA TYR A 147 -0.67 -6.90 7.95
C TYR A 147 -0.94 -8.10 8.85
N ASP A 148 0.13 -8.82 9.18
CA ASP A 148 0.06 -10.09 9.91
C ASP A 148 -0.01 -9.90 11.44
N SER A 149 0.55 -8.81 11.95
CA SER A 149 0.47 -8.49 13.37
C SER A 149 -0.99 -8.30 13.83
N ARG A 150 -1.27 -8.60 15.09
CA ARG A 150 -2.57 -8.31 15.72
C ARG A 150 -2.66 -6.87 16.21
N ILE A 151 -1.52 -6.22 16.42
CA ILE A 151 -1.39 -4.89 16.98
C ILE A 151 -0.38 -4.13 16.11
N ILE A 152 -0.74 -2.94 15.64
CA ILE A 152 0.24 -1.95 15.21
C ILE A 152 0.48 -1.08 16.43
N GLU A 153 1.67 -1.17 17.03
CA GLU A 153 1.99 -0.58 18.35
C GLU A 153 1.92 0.96 18.37
N THR A 154 1.94 1.62 17.21
CA THR A 154 1.92 3.08 17.12
C THR A 154 0.88 3.59 16.15
N LEU A 155 0.47 4.85 16.30
CA LEU A 155 -0.34 5.56 15.32
C LEU A 155 0.27 5.39 13.92
N LEU A 156 -0.45 4.71 13.01
CA LEU A 156 -0.03 4.56 11.62
C LEU A 156 -0.26 5.90 10.90
N VAL A 157 0.71 6.81 11.00
CA VAL A 157 0.61 8.16 10.44
C VAL A 157 0.92 8.16 8.95
N ILE A 158 2.07 7.59 8.58
CA ILE A 158 2.51 7.46 7.19
C ILE A 158 1.83 6.23 6.57
N PRO A 159 1.33 6.31 5.32
CA PRO A 159 0.87 5.13 4.58
C PRO A 159 1.94 4.02 4.50
N LEU A 160 1.47 2.78 4.38
CA LEU A 160 2.26 1.61 3.94
C LEU A 160 2.23 1.46 2.42
#